data_AF-A0AAV2E5H1-F1
#
_entry.id   AF-A0AAV2E5H1-F1
#
_cell.length_a   1.000
_cell.length_b   1.000
_cell.length_c   1.000
_cell.angle_alpha   90.00
_cell.angle_beta   90.00
_cell.angle_gamma   90.00
#
_symmetry.space_group_name_H-M   'P 1'
#
loop_
_entity.id
_entity.type
_entity.pdbx_description
1 polymer ?
#
loop_
_entity_poly.entity_id
_entity_poly.type
_entity_poly.pdbx_seq_one_letter_code
_entity_poly.pdbx_strand_id
1 'polypeptide(L)'
;METTHTEAKGMRSFVNRKYDAHHHMKQIYNETSKIRLERLGGIKPMRWTLIEAQHLGYFVECEYDDERHANRLFFCHPELIRMLSAWYFVILIDSTYKTNKYKQPLVQLIGVTPVKKNFNIGLRWSQTKRRRHMLGF
;
A
#
# COMPACT_ATOMS: atom_id res chain seq x y z
N MET A 1 5.71 -18.62 -15.75
CA MET A 1 6.89 -17.81 -16.08
C MET A 1 7.25 -16.99 -14.85
N GLU A 2 8.30 -17.38 -14.12
CA GLU A 2 8.79 -16.61 -12.98
C GLU A 2 9.33 -15.27 -13.46
N THR A 3 8.74 -14.17 -13.01
CA THR A 3 9.27 -12.84 -13.26
C THR A 3 10.43 -12.60 -12.31
N THR A 4 11.65 -12.87 -12.77
CA THR A 4 12.86 -12.47 -12.06
C THR A 4 12.89 -10.94 -11.94
N HIS A 5 12.80 -10.45 -10.70
CA HIS A 5 12.87 -9.03 -10.42
C HIS A 5 14.26 -8.50 -10.83
N THR A 6 14.31 -7.81 -11.97
CA THR A 6 15.54 -7.18 -12.45
C THR A 6 15.65 -5.78 -11.86
N GLU A 7 16.77 -5.46 -11.22
CA GLU A 7 17.01 -4.13 -10.67
C GLU A 7 17.10 -3.07 -11.77
N ALA A 8 16.65 -1.84 -11.47
CA ALA A 8 16.68 -0.72 -12.42
C ALA A 8 18.09 -0.44 -12.97
N LYS A 9 19.13 -0.64 -12.15
CA LYS A 9 20.53 -0.51 -12.57
C LYS A 9 20.90 -1.57 -13.62
N GLY A 10 20.44 -2.81 -13.45
CA GLY A 10 20.61 -3.90 -14.41
C GLY A 10 19.86 -3.66 -15.71
N MET A 11 18.63 -3.12 -15.64
CA MET A 11 17.89 -2.70 -16.84
C MET A 11 18.65 -1.62 -17.61
N ARG A 12 19.19 -0.60 -16.91
CA ARG A 12 19.96 0.48 -17.55
C ARG A 12 21.22 -0.05 -18.23
N SER A 13 22.01 -0.86 -17.54
CA SER A 13 23.25 -1.39 -18.12
C SER A 13 22.96 -2.26 -19.34
N PHE A 14 21.90 -3.06 -19.30
CA PHE A 14 21.45 -3.88 -20.42
C PHE A 14 21.01 -3.03 -21.61
N VAL A 15 20.12 -2.05 -21.41
CA VAL A 15 19.60 -1.19 -22.49
C VAL A 15 20.74 -0.38 -23.12
N ASN A 16 21.60 0.22 -22.30
CA ASN A 16 22.74 0.98 -22.80
C ASN A 16 23.70 0.11 -23.61
N ARG A 17 23.99 -1.12 -23.15
CA ARG A 17 24.85 -2.07 -23.88
C ARG A 17 24.20 -2.56 -25.18
N LYS A 18 22.89 -2.78 -25.19
CA LYS A 18 22.16 -3.33 -26.34
C LYS A 18 22.00 -2.33 -27.48
N TYR A 19 21.78 -1.05 -27.16
CA TYR A 19 21.48 0.00 -28.14
C TYR A 19 22.59 1.04 -28.28
N ASP A 20 23.76 0.78 -27.68
CA ASP A 20 24.90 1.71 -27.63
C ASP A 20 24.50 3.15 -27.25
N ALA A 21 23.64 3.24 -26.24
CA ALA A 21 23.01 4.49 -25.82
C ALA A 21 23.40 4.85 -24.39
N HIS A 22 23.30 6.13 -24.04
CA HIS A 22 23.52 6.60 -22.68
C HIS A 22 22.23 7.09 -22.03
N HIS A 23 21.44 6.17 -21.46
CA HIS A 23 20.25 6.54 -20.71
C HIS A 23 20.56 6.86 -19.25
N HIS A 24 19.92 7.92 -18.74
CA HIS A 24 19.95 8.27 -17.33
C HIS A 24 18.98 7.41 -16.52
N MET A 25 19.23 7.23 -15.23
CA MET A 25 18.37 6.38 -14.40
C MET A 25 16.92 6.84 -14.34
N LYS A 26 16.70 8.16 -14.34
CA LYS A 26 15.38 8.77 -14.38
C LYS A 26 14.56 8.33 -15.60
N GLN A 27 15.19 8.14 -16.77
CA GLN A 27 14.51 7.68 -17.98
C GLN A 27 14.02 6.24 -17.81
N ILE A 28 14.85 5.35 -17.28
CA ILE A 28 14.45 3.96 -16.98
C ILE A 28 13.28 3.93 -15.99
N TYR A 29 13.32 4.72 -14.91
CA TYR A 29 12.21 4.78 -13.96
C TYR A 29 10.91 5.31 -14.58
N ASN A 30 11.00 6.32 -15.44
CA ASN A 30 9.83 6.88 -16.11
C ASN A 30 9.21 5.87 -17.09
N GLU A 31 10.02 5.23 -17.93
CA GLU A 31 9.54 4.25 -18.90
C GLU A 31 8.99 2.99 -18.23
N THR A 32 9.67 2.48 -17.20
CA THR A 32 9.13 1.36 -16.40
C THR A 32 7.81 1.71 -15.71
N SER A 33 7.65 2.96 -15.27
CA SER A 33 6.39 3.44 -14.69
C SER A 33 5.27 3.52 -15.74
N LYS A 34 5.57 3.96 -16.97
CA LYS A 34 4.61 3.96 -18.09
C LYS A 34 4.18 2.55 -18.46
N ILE A 35 5.13 1.62 -18.64
CA ILE A 35 4.85 0.21 -18.94
C ILE A 35 3.95 -0.41 -17.87
N ARG A 36 4.21 -0.12 -16.58
CA ARG A 36 3.35 -0.60 -15.49
C ARG A 36 1.94 -0.01 -15.57
N LEU A 37 1.82 1.27 -15.91
CA LEU A 37 0.53 1.94 -16.05
C LEU A 37 -0.28 1.37 -17.23
N GLU A 38 0.36 1.13 -18.36
CA GLU A 38 -0.24 0.51 -19.55
C GLU A 38 -0.73 -0.91 -19.25
N ARG A 39 0.08 -1.73 -18.56
CA ARG A 39 -0.32 -3.06 -18.10
C ARG A 39 -1.55 -3.07 -17.20
N LEU A 40 -1.79 -1.98 -16.49
CA LEU A 40 -2.96 -1.80 -15.61
C LEU A 40 -4.12 -1.06 -16.31
N GLY A 41 -4.09 -0.95 -17.65
CA GLY A 41 -5.15 -0.29 -18.41
C GLY A 41 -5.23 1.22 -18.18
N GLY A 42 -4.10 1.88 -17.88
CA GLY A 42 -4.06 3.30 -17.56
C GLY A 42 -4.42 3.64 -16.11
N ILE A 43 -4.78 2.63 -15.29
CA ILE A 43 -5.18 2.82 -13.90
C ILE A 43 -3.95 2.81 -13.01
N LYS A 44 -3.83 3.81 -12.12
CA LYS A 44 -2.73 3.86 -11.14
C LYS A 44 -2.74 2.59 -10.28
N PRO A 45 -1.57 2.00 -9.96
CA PRO A 45 -1.46 0.74 -9.21
C PRO A 45 -2.31 0.69 -7.95
N MET A 46 -2.27 1.75 -7.13
CA MET A 46 -3.08 1.84 -5.92
C MET A 46 -4.58 1.69 -6.21
N ARG A 47 -5.10 2.45 -7.18
CA ARG A 47 -6.52 2.42 -7.52
C ARG A 47 -6.92 1.07 -8.08
N TRP A 48 -6.07 0.47 -8.92
CA TRP A 48 -6.28 -0.87 -9.43
C TRP A 48 -6.36 -1.89 -8.29
N THR A 49 -5.46 -1.85 -7.31
CA THR A 49 -5.49 -2.73 -6.13
C THR A 49 -6.78 -2.59 -5.33
N LEU A 50 -7.33 -1.38 -5.18
CA LEU A 50 -8.59 -1.17 -4.45
C LEU A 50 -9.79 -1.74 -5.20
N ILE A 51 -9.85 -1.54 -6.53
CA ILE A 51 -10.89 -2.12 -7.37
C ILE A 51 -10.84 -3.65 -7.30
N GLU A 52 -9.64 -4.22 -7.42
CA GLU A 52 -9.44 -5.66 -7.35
C GLU A 52 -9.82 -6.22 -5.97
N ALA A 53 -9.45 -5.52 -4.89
CA ALA A 53 -9.84 -5.92 -3.53
C ALA A 53 -11.38 -5.92 -3.37
N GLN A 54 -12.08 -4.91 -3.91
CA GLN A 54 -13.53 -4.88 -3.91
C GLN A 54 -14.13 -6.04 -4.72
N HIS A 55 -13.56 -6.36 -5.89
CA HIS A 55 -14.00 -7.52 -6.69
C HIS A 55 -13.83 -8.85 -5.93
N LEU A 56 -12.76 -8.97 -5.13
CA LEU A 56 -12.51 -10.12 -4.26
C LEU A 56 -13.38 -10.12 -2.98
N GLY A 57 -14.29 -9.17 -2.81
CA GLY A 57 -15.20 -9.08 -1.67
C GLY A 57 -14.57 -8.51 -0.40
N TYR A 58 -13.40 -7.87 -0.50
CA TYR A 58 -12.84 -7.14 0.63
C TYR A 58 -13.70 -5.92 0.96
N PHE A 59 -13.84 -5.63 2.25
CA PHE A 59 -14.29 -4.32 2.67
C PHE A 59 -13.19 -3.33 2.34
N VAL A 60 -13.51 -2.28 1.60
CA VAL A 60 -12.56 -1.23 1.21
C VAL A 60 -13.22 0.12 1.47
N GLU A 61 -12.57 0.92 2.29
CA GLU A 61 -12.94 2.30 2.59
C GLU A 61 -11.77 3.20 2.20
N CYS A 62 -12.01 4.14 1.29
CA CYS A 62 -10.98 5.05 0.80
C CYS A 62 -11.53 6.47 0.73
N GLU A 63 -10.88 7.38 1.44
CA GLU A 63 -11.14 8.82 1.38
C GLU A 63 -9.98 9.52 0.67
N TYR A 64 -10.32 10.39 -0.28
CA TYR A 64 -9.37 11.23 -0.99
C TYR A 64 -9.41 12.66 -0.43
N ASP A 65 -8.27 13.35 -0.42
CA ASP A 65 -8.25 14.80 -0.17
C ASP A 65 -8.58 15.61 -1.44
N ASP A 66 -8.59 16.95 -1.29
CA ASP A 66 -8.87 17.90 -2.38
C ASP A 66 -7.86 17.80 -3.54
N GLU A 67 -6.64 17.33 -3.28
CA GLU A 67 -5.58 17.07 -4.26
C GLU A 67 -5.66 15.65 -4.86
N ARG A 68 -6.72 14.90 -4.54
CA ARG A 68 -6.94 13.49 -4.92
C ARG A 68 -5.88 12.52 -4.38
N HIS A 69 -5.24 12.86 -3.27
CA HIS A 69 -4.38 11.93 -2.55
C HIS A 69 -5.23 11.04 -1.64
N ALA A 70 -4.97 9.72 -1.66
CA ALA A 70 -5.65 8.79 -0.77
C ALA A 70 -5.22 9.08 0.67
N ASN A 71 -6.10 9.75 1.40
CA ASN A 71 -5.83 10.33 2.70
C ASN A 71 -6.12 9.32 3.82
N ARG A 72 -7.18 8.54 3.64
CA ARG A 72 -7.47 7.37 4.46
C ARG A 72 -7.74 6.21 3.54
N LEU A 73 -7.10 5.10 3.84
CA LEU A 73 -7.38 3.85 3.18
C LEU A 73 -7.50 2.81 4.28
N PHE A 74 -8.56 2.03 4.25
CA PHE A 74 -8.74 0.84 5.04
C PHE A 74 -9.24 -0.28 4.13
N PHE A 75 -8.66 -1.46 4.26
CA PHE A 75 -9.20 -2.65 3.62
C PHE A 75 -9.04 -3.89 4.52
N CYS A 76 -10.04 -4.77 4.47
CA CYS A 76 -10.19 -5.90 5.36
C CYS A 76 -10.83 -7.08 4.62
N HIS A 77 -10.31 -8.30 4.82
CA HIS A 77 -10.88 -9.50 4.21
C HIS A 77 -12.21 -9.84 4.92
N PRO A 78 -13.26 -10.25 4.19
CA PRO A 78 -14.61 -10.43 4.73
C PRO A 78 -14.66 -11.45 5.88
N GLU A 79 -13.85 -12.51 5.83
CA GLU A 79 -13.77 -13.49 6.91
C GLU A 79 -13.27 -12.88 8.22
N LEU A 80 -12.34 -11.93 8.16
CA LEU A 80 -11.78 -11.25 9.32
C LEU A 80 -12.80 -10.31 9.96
N ILE A 81 -13.70 -9.73 9.16
CA ILE A 81 -14.84 -8.94 9.66
C ILE A 81 -15.78 -9.85 10.46
N ARG A 82 -16.05 -11.07 9.97
CA ARG A 82 -16.85 -12.05 10.71
C ARG A 82 -16.17 -12.44 12.02
N MET A 83 -14.86 -12.67 11.98
CA MET A 83 -14.08 -12.96 13.20
C MET A 83 -14.11 -11.79 14.19
N LEU A 84 -14.02 -10.55 13.73
CA LEU A 84 -14.16 -9.35 14.56
C LEU A 84 -15.53 -9.25 15.24
N SER A 85 -16.60 -9.58 14.51
CA SER A 85 -17.95 -9.60 15.08
C SER A 85 -18.13 -10.68 16.16
N ALA A 86 -17.34 -11.76 16.10
CA ALA A 86 -17.33 -12.81 17.11
C ALA A 86 -16.41 -12.48 18.30
N TRP A 87 -15.31 -11.74 18.07
CA TRP A 87 -14.30 -11.41 19.08
C TRP A 87 -13.84 -9.95 18.94
N TYR A 88 -14.22 -9.12 19.92
CA TYR A 88 -14.02 -7.67 19.88
C TYR A 88 -12.65 -7.16 20.34
N PHE A 89 -11.72 -8.05 20.70
CA PHE A 89 -10.38 -7.62 21.14
C PHE A 89 -9.52 -7.23 19.95
N VAL A 90 -9.30 -5.94 19.76
CA VAL A 90 -8.49 -5.36 18.68
C VAL A 90 -7.28 -4.66 19.25
N ILE A 91 -6.10 -5.00 18.73
CA ILE A 91 -4.81 -4.35 19.01
C ILE A 91 -4.36 -3.63 17.74
N LEU A 92 -3.98 -2.36 17.89
CA LEU A 92 -3.29 -1.61 16.85
C LEU A 92 -1.79 -1.87 16.99
N ILE A 93 -1.17 -2.47 15.97
CA ILE A 93 0.28 -2.63 15.94
C ILE A 93 0.90 -1.46 15.18
N ASP A 94 1.93 -0.86 15.79
CA ASP A 94 2.64 0.29 15.23
C ASP A 94 3.11 0.02 13.80
N SER A 95 3.19 1.10 13.02
CA SER A 95 3.33 1.08 11.57
C SER A 95 4.50 0.22 11.10
N THR A 96 4.20 -0.85 10.35
CA THR A 96 5.21 -1.85 9.94
C THR A 96 6.08 -1.39 8.78
N TYR A 97 5.82 -0.23 8.18
CA TYR A 97 6.58 0.28 7.04
C TYR A 97 6.91 1.77 7.18
N LYS A 98 8.14 2.11 6.74
CA LYS A 98 8.54 3.48 6.40
C LYS A 98 7.40 4.13 5.62
N THR A 99 7.01 5.30 6.08
CA THR A 99 5.92 6.12 5.56
C THR A 99 5.81 6.08 4.02
N ASN A 100 4.59 6.00 3.47
CA ASN A 100 4.33 6.12 2.04
C ASN A 100 4.96 7.42 1.47
N LYS A 101 5.03 7.59 0.13
CA LYS A 101 5.44 8.83 -0.56
C LYS A 101 4.81 10.09 0.05
N TYR A 102 3.61 9.97 0.62
CA TYR A 102 2.86 11.03 1.28
C TYR A 102 3.13 11.17 2.79
N LYS A 103 4.19 10.54 3.31
CA LYS A 103 4.60 10.54 4.72
C LYS A 103 3.54 10.02 5.71
N GLN A 104 2.59 9.21 5.23
CA GLN A 104 1.55 8.60 6.07
C GLN A 104 2.01 7.21 6.56
N PRO A 105 1.93 6.93 7.88
CA PRO A 105 2.14 5.59 8.40
C PRO A 105 1.05 4.63 7.90
N LEU A 106 1.49 3.44 7.49
CA LEU A 106 0.62 2.29 7.26
C LEU A 106 0.58 1.47 8.54
N VAL A 107 -0.59 1.41 9.16
CA VAL A 107 -0.81 0.76 10.45
C VAL A 107 -1.55 -0.56 10.25
N GLN A 108 -1.13 -1.59 10.97
CA GLN A 108 -1.76 -2.91 10.92
C GLN A 108 -2.68 -3.10 12.12
N LEU A 109 -3.93 -3.46 11.83
CA LEU A 109 -4.91 -3.85 12.85
C LEU A 109 -4.83 -5.36 13.04
N ILE A 110 -4.77 -5.82 14.30
CA ILE A 110 -4.71 -7.23 14.66
C ILE A 110 -5.81 -7.54 15.68
N GLY A 111 -6.60 -8.57 15.41
CA GLY A 111 -7.59 -9.10 16.33
C GLY A 111 -7.00 -10.23 17.17
N VAL A 112 -7.49 -10.38 18.41
CA VAL A 112 -7.08 -11.44 19.32
C VAL A 112 -8.29 -12.27 19.70
N THR A 113 -8.18 -13.59 19.50
CA THR A 113 -9.20 -14.55 19.90
C THR A 113 -9.11 -14.86 21.40
N PRO A 114 -10.17 -15.39 22.03
CA PRO A 114 -10.16 -15.83 23.44
C PRO A 114 -9.10 -16.91 23.74
N VAL A 115 -8.70 -17.69 22.72
CA VAL A 115 -7.61 -18.67 22.79
C VAL A 115 -6.22 -18.04 22.57
N LYS A 116 -6.11 -16.70 22.70
CA LYS A 116 -4.87 -15.92 22.56
C LYS A 116 -4.17 -16.07 21.21
N LYS A 117 -4.91 -16.43 20.15
CA LYS A 117 -4.40 -16.41 18.77
C LYS A 117 -4.71 -15.07 18.12
N ASN A 118 -3.72 -14.56 17.41
CA ASN A 118 -3.81 -13.29 16.68
C ASN A 118 -4.25 -13.54 15.23
N PHE A 119 -5.05 -12.64 14.68
CA PHE A 119 -5.37 -12.59 13.25
C PHE A 119 -5.20 -11.17 12.72
N ASN A 120 -4.68 -11.01 11.49
CA ASN A 120 -4.68 -9.70 10.84
C ASN A 120 -6.14 -9.30 10.60
N ILE A 121 -6.52 -8.06 10.90
CA ILE A 121 -7.83 -7.50 10.57
C ILE A 121 -7.74 -6.78 9.24
N GLY A 122 -6.79 -5.87 9.12
CA GLY A 122 -6.65 -5.05 7.94
C GLY A 122 -5.53 -4.04 8.08
N LEU A 123 -5.33 -3.31 7.00
CA LEU A 123 -4.31 -2.28 6.90
C LEU A 123 -4.98 -0.92 6.77
N ARG A 124 -4.43 0.06 7.50
CA ARG A 124 -4.96 1.43 7.51
C ARG A 124 -3.86 2.46 7.25
N TRP A 125 -4.11 3.39 6.34
CA TRP A 125 -3.36 4.66 6.33
C TRP A 125 -3.93 5.61 7.36
N SER A 126 -3.06 6.10 8.23
CA SER A 126 -3.39 7.15 9.18
C SER A 126 -2.58 8.40 8.87
N GLN A 127 -3.21 9.58 8.91
CA GLN A 127 -2.46 10.81 8.92
C GLN A 127 -1.76 10.97 10.26
N THR A 128 -0.44 11.12 10.24
CA THR A 128 0.28 11.72 11.37
C THR A 128 -0.03 13.21 11.37
N LYS A 129 -1.11 13.63 12.03
CA LYS A 129 -1.14 14.99 12.57
C LYS A 129 0.00 15.04 13.58
N ARG A 130 1.07 15.80 13.30
CA ARG A 130 2.01 16.20 14.35
C ARG A 130 1.20 16.99 15.37
N ARG A 131 0.74 16.33 16.45
CA ARG A 131 0.35 17.02 17.67
C ARG A 131 1.62 17.65 18.24
N ARG A 132 1.94 18.86 17.78
CA ARG A 132 2.85 19.75 18.48
C ARG A 132 2.02 20.50 19.53
N HIS A 133 2.26 20.14 20.80
CA HIS A 133 1.77 20.74 22.06
C HIS A 133 0.25 20.61 22.31
N MET A 134 -0.27 20.41 23.53
CA MET A 134 0.13 20.87 24.86
C MET A 134 -0.47 19.96 25.96
N LEU A 135 0.07 20.05 27.18
CA LEU A 135 -0.29 19.34 28.42
C LEU A 135 -1.80 19.29 28.76
N GLY A 136 -2.16 18.35 29.65
CA GLY A 136 -3.10 18.63 30.74
C GLY A 136 -4.10 17.52 31.05
N PHE A 137 -3.74 16.70 32.04
CA PHE A 137 -4.56 15.79 32.87
C PHE A 137 -5.34 14.67 32.17
#